data_AF-A0A238KT39-F1
#
_entry.id   AF-A0A238KT39-F1
#
_cell.length_a   1.000
_cell.length_b   1.000
_cell.length_c   1.000
_cell.angle_alpha   90.00
_cell.angle_beta   90.00
_cell.angle_gamma   90.00
#
_symmetry.space_group_name_H-M   'P 1'
#
loop_
_entity.id
_entity.type
_entity.pdbx_description
1 polymer ?
#
loop_
_entity_poly.entity_id
_entity_poly.type
_entity_poly.pdbx_seq_one_letter_code
_entity_poly.pdbx_strand_id
1 'polypeptide(L)'
;MDLNPEPNETADYYEVYNAGSDTTLVAFGGLGHAIGQPMFEFRKTLQPLNVNLVFFRDVTRGWYHHPVDGFGDTFADKAKRIEEIIGGLGSKKVLFLGSSAGGFAALMFAGLVRGVDDCLLFGPQVFIDPKTRNLLGDKRWPKLTNAITAEKYMNVWDVVETLPERIRIIAGTSCAPDMTHALYAGMAAKVDVHVLTRAGHNPAKEMRSGGILGDVLAEFRDGETLRDRENVRIAKRMAALKKL
;
A
#
# COMPACT_ATOMS: atom_id res chain seq x y z
N MET A 1 -1.35 28.75 12.20
CA MET A 1 -1.63 27.60 13.10
C MET A 1 -0.60 26.55 12.76
N ASP A 2 0.43 26.44 13.60
CA ASP A 2 1.49 25.46 13.45
C ASP A 2 0.93 24.06 13.77
N LEU A 3 0.60 23.31 12.72
CA LEU A 3 0.29 21.89 12.83
C LEU A 3 1.59 21.08 12.77
N ASN A 4 2.32 21.08 13.88
CA ASN A 4 3.30 20.03 14.18
C ASN A 4 2.78 19.18 15.35
N PRO A 5 1.98 18.14 15.09
CA PRO A 5 1.83 17.07 16.07
C PRO A 5 3.17 16.40 16.27
N GLU A 6 3.64 16.49 17.52
CA GLU A 6 4.79 15.75 18.03
C GLU A 6 4.62 14.26 17.67
N PRO A 7 5.59 13.64 16.97
CA PRO A 7 5.61 12.20 16.75
C PRO A 7 5.62 11.51 18.13
N ASN A 8 4.64 10.67 18.43
CA ASN A 8 4.68 9.89 19.65
C ASN A 8 5.80 8.84 19.57
N GLU A 9 6.67 8.77 20.58
CA GLU A 9 7.85 7.91 20.67
C GLU A 9 7.49 6.41 20.66
N THR A 10 7.51 5.76 19.48
CA THR A 10 7.58 4.28 19.33
C THR A 10 8.34 3.88 18.04
N ALA A 11 9.38 4.65 17.72
CA ALA A 11 9.96 4.91 16.39
C ALA A 11 10.61 3.73 15.60
N ASP A 12 10.24 2.47 15.87
CA ASP A 12 10.87 1.32 15.22
C ASP A 12 10.05 0.61 14.14
N TYR A 13 8.71 0.70 14.08
CA TYR A 13 7.96 0.03 13.01
C TYR A 13 6.60 0.65 12.66
N TYR A 14 6.11 1.63 13.43
CA TYR A 14 4.92 2.40 13.05
C TYR A 14 4.94 3.84 13.59
N GLU A 15 4.14 4.71 12.96
CA GLU A 15 3.88 6.08 13.39
C GLU A 15 2.37 6.35 13.34
N VAL A 16 1.85 7.07 14.33
CA VAL A 16 0.44 7.48 14.38
C VAL A 16 0.36 9.00 14.41
N TYR A 17 -0.52 9.55 13.59
CA TYR A 17 -0.88 10.96 13.54
C TYR A 17 -2.38 11.10 13.70
N ASN A 18 -2.83 11.59 14.85
CA ASN A 18 -4.24 11.78 15.12
C ASN A 18 -4.65 13.21 14.77
N ALA A 19 -5.42 13.35 13.70
CA ALA A 19 -5.99 14.63 13.25
C ALA A 19 -7.41 14.86 13.79
N GLY A 20 -7.95 13.95 14.62
CA GLY A 20 -9.34 13.98 15.09
C GLY A 20 -10.35 13.74 13.96
N SER A 21 -9.95 13.08 12.89
CA SER A 21 -10.78 12.87 11.70
C SER A 21 -11.65 11.62 11.81
N ASP A 22 -12.84 11.68 11.21
CA ASP A 22 -13.72 10.50 11.04
C ASP A 22 -13.13 9.47 10.07
N THR A 23 -12.03 9.80 9.36
CA THR A 23 -11.31 8.88 8.48
C THR A 23 -9.91 8.59 9.01
N THR A 24 -9.55 7.31 9.07
CA THR A 24 -8.17 6.84 9.28
C THR A 24 -7.64 6.24 7.98
N LEU A 25 -6.46 6.68 7.57
CA LEU A 25 -5.75 6.18 6.42
C LEU A 25 -4.45 5.49 6.89
N VAL A 26 -4.33 4.22 6.57
CA VAL A 26 -3.25 3.32 7.01
C VAL A 26 -2.33 3.01 5.83
N ALA A 27 -1.08 3.45 5.90
CA ALA A 27 -0.09 3.26 4.86
C ALA A 27 0.96 2.21 5.24
N PHE A 28 1.14 1.22 4.36
CA PHE A 28 2.13 0.17 4.52
C PHE A 28 3.33 0.39 3.60
N GLY A 29 4.53 0.37 4.17
CA GLY A 29 5.79 0.54 3.48
C GLY A 29 6.26 -0.69 2.71
N GLY A 30 6.95 -0.48 1.58
CA GLY A 30 7.63 -1.55 0.84
C GLY A 30 8.99 -1.96 1.43
N LEU A 31 9.71 -2.87 0.75
CA LEU A 31 11.00 -3.42 1.20
C LEU A 31 12.20 -2.48 1.06
N GLY A 32 12.02 -1.31 0.43
CA GLY A 32 13.08 -0.42 -0.02
C GLY A 32 13.71 0.48 1.04
N HIS A 33 13.38 0.29 2.33
CA HIS A 33 13.87 1.15 3.40
C HIS A 33 15.32 0.79 3.77
N ALA A 34 16.28 1.48 3.14
CA ALA A 34 17.63 1.62 3.67
C ALA A 34 17.61 2.65 4.83
N ILE A 35 18.53 2.50 5.78
CA ILE A 35 18.75 3.47 6.87
C ILE A 35 18.91 4.87 6.26
N GLY A 36 18.09 5.83 6.69
CA GLY A 36 18.14 7.24 6.25
C GLY A 36 17.21 7.64 5.09
N GLN A 37 16.39 6.74 4.53
CA GLN A 37 15.34 7.10 3.57
C GLN A 37 14.07 7.61 4.28
N PRO A 38 13.34 8.62 3.74
CA PRO A 38 12.15 9.15 4.39
C PRO A 38 11.12 8.06 4.63
N MET A 39 10.62 8.01 5.86
CA MET A 39 9.95 6.84 6.43
C MET A 39 8.72 6.34 5.66
N PHE A 40 8.06 7.19 4.86
CA PHE A 40 6.95 6.78 3.99
C PHE A 40 6.91 7.60 2.70
N GLU A 41 6.88 6.93 1.54
CA GLU A 41 6.80 7.57 0.22
C GLU A 41 5.59 8.51 0.06
N PHE A 42 4.57 8.31 0.90
CA PHE A 42 3.30 9.03 0.88
C PHE A 42 3.17 10.14 1.94
N ARG A 43 4.03 10.20 2.98
CA ARG A 43 3.82 11.09 4.14
C ARG A 43 3.53 12.55 3.74
N LYS A 44 4.40 13.14 2.93
CA LYS A 44 4.25 14.55 2.48
C LYS A 44 3.00 14.76 1.63
N THR A 45 2.58 13.74 0.88
CA THR A 45 1.39 13.82 0.00
C THR A 45 0.09 13.58 0.76
N LEU A 46 0.14 12.87 1.89
CA LEU A 46 -1.03 12.52 2.70
C LEU A 46 -1.37 13.58 3.75
N GLN A 47 -0.38 14.31 4.27
CA GLN A 47 -0.61 15.36 5.26
C GLN A 47 -1.70 16.37 4.87
N PRO A 48 -1.82 16.84 3.61
CA PRO A 48 -2.88 17.76 3.20
C PRO A 48 -4.30 17.17 3.22
N LEU A 49 -4.48 15.86 3.43
CA LEU A 49 -5.79 15.21 3.35
C LEU A 49 -6.66 15.41 4.60
N ASN A 50 -6.10 15.92 5.71
CA ASN A 50 -6.79 16.14 7.00
C ASN A 50 -7.49 14.87 7.53
N VAL A 51 -6.77 13.75 7.50
CA VAL A 51 -7.21 12.45 8.04
C VAL A 51 -6.29 11.99 9.17
N ASN A 52 -6.75 11.06 9.99
CA ASN A 52 -5.83 10.34 10.87
C ASN A 52 -4.91 9.49 9.98
N LEU A 53 -3.62 9.46 10.29
CA LEU A 53 -2.65 8.68 9.53
C LEU A 53 -2.01 7.65 10.44
N VAL A 54 -1.97 6.41 9.98
CA VAL A 54 -1.15 5.37 10.59
C VAL A 54 -0.20 4.86 9.54
N PHE A 55 1.08 4.79 9.87
CA PHE A 55 2.09 4.32 8.96
C PHE A 55 2.79 3.11 9.54
N PHE A 56 2.90 2.03 8.77
CA PHE A 56 3.60 0.80 9.17
C PHE A 56 4.78 0.52 8.26
N ARG A 57 5.92 0.10 8.81
CA ARG A 57 7.08 -0.37 8.06
C ARG A 57 7.46 -1.79 8.45
N ASP A 58 7.87 -2.57 7.46
CA ASP A 58 8.48 -3.87 7.70
C ASP A 58 10.00 -3.73 7.85
N VAL A 59 10.46 -3.60 9.09
CA VAL A 59 11.91 -3.53 9.40
C VAL A 59 12.65 -4.84 9.15
N THR A 60 11.93 -5.95 9.06
CA THR A 60 12.50 -7.28 8.86
C THR A 60 12.64 -7.65 7.39
N ARG A 61 11.97 -6.91 6.50
CA ARG A 61 11.94 -7.12 5.04
C ARG A 61 11.43 -8.51 4.64
N GLY A 62 10.47 -9.03 5.40
CA GLY A 62 9.83 -10.34 5.22
C GLY A 62 8.37 -10.27 4.79
N TRP A 63 7.95 -9.20 4.09
CA TRP A 63 6.54 -8.96 3.77
C TRP A 63 5.64 -9.03 5.02
N TYR A 64 6.11 -8.46 6.12
CA TYR A 64 5.42 -8.47 7.42
C TYR A 64 5.18 -9.89 7.99
N HIS A 65 5.88 -10.93 7.53
CA HIS A 65 5.72 -12.28 8.08
C HIS A 65 6.65 -12.57 9.25
N HIS A 66 7.83 -11.93 9.33
CA HIS A 66 8.74 -12.19 10.43
C HIS A 66 8.21 -11.60 11.76
N PRO A 67 8.60 -12.19 12.90
CA PRO A 67 8.31 -11.63 14.21
C PRO A 67 8.84 -10.20 14.36
N VAL A 68 8.08 -9.37 15.07
CA VAL A 68 8.50 -8.04 15.50
C VAL A 68 8.30 -7.96 16.99
N ASP A 69 9.40 -7.82 17.73
CA ASP A 69 9.38 -7.78 19.19
C ASP A 69 8.47 -6.65 19.70
N GLY A 70 7.62 -6.99 20.67
CA GLY A 70 6.61 -6.09 21.21
C GLY A 70 5.43 -5.73 20.28
N PHE A 71 5.38 -6.23 19.04
CA PHE A 71 4.29 -5.94 18.10
C PHE A 71 3.51 -7.17 17.62
N GLY A 72 4.20 -8.30 17.43
CA GLY A 72 3.55 -9.57 17.13
C GLY A 72 4.44 -10.56 16.38
N ASP A 73 4.33 -11.83 16.76
CA ASP A 73 5.15 -12.91 16.22
C ASP A 73 4.64 -13.40 14.87
N THR A 74 3.31 -13.50 14.71
CA THR A 74 2.68 -13.95 13.46
C THR A 74 2.04 -12.80 12.68
N PHE A 75 1.69 -13.06 11.43
CA PHE A 75 0.92 -12.12 10.61
C PHE A 75 -0.45 -11.81 11.26
N ALA A 76 -1.11 -12.82 11.84
CA ALA A 76 -2.40 -12.64 12.51
C ALA A 76 -2.29 -11.82 13.81
N ASP A 77 -1.23 -11.98 14.59
CA ASP A 77 -1.01 -11.16 15.80
C ASP A 77 -0.82 -9.69 15.42
N LYS A 78 -0.04 -9.45 14.36
CA LYS A 78 0.15 -8.11 13.81
C LYS A 78 -1.16 -7.51 13.29
N ALA A 79 -2.03 -8.31 12.67
CA ALA A 79 -3.36 -7.85 12.25
C ALA A 79 -4.21 -7.38 13.44
N LYS A 80 -4.26 -8.16 14.54
CA LYS A 80 -4.95 -7.75 15.78
C LYS A 80 -4.38 -6.45 16.34
N ARG A 81 -3.05 -6.32 16.35
CA ARG A 81 -2.39 -5.10 16.83
C ARG A 81 -2.71 -3.88 15.97
N ILE A 82 -2.75 -4.05 14.65
CA ILE A 82 -3.19 -3.01 13.71
C ILE A 82 -4.65 -2.62 14.00
N GLU A 83 -5.53 -3.59 14.21
CA GLU A 83 -6.94 -3.34 14.55
C GLU A 83 -7.09 -2.54 15.86
N GLU A 84 -6.31 -2.87 16.91
CA GLU A 84 -6.29 -2.11 18.17
C GLU A 84 -5.86 -0.65 17.97
N ILE A 85 -4.80 -0.43 17.19
CA ILE A 85 -4.28 0.92 16.90
C ILE A 85 -5.32 1.75 16.16
N ILE A 86 -5.97 1.18 15.15
CA ILE A 86 -7.03 1.86 14.39
C ILE A 86 -8.25 2.11 15.29
N GLY A 87 -8.64 1.13 16.10
CA GLY A 87 -9.75 1.25 17.05
C GLY A 87 -9.57 2.40 18.06
N GLY A 88 -8.33 2.64 18.50
CA GLY A 88 -7.99 3.77 19.37
C GLY A 88 -8.19 5.16 18.75
N LEU A 89 -8.31 5.26 17.42
CA LEU A 89 -8.55 6.52 16.70
C LEU A 89 -10.03 6.86 16.55
N GLY A 90 -10.94 5.90 16.77
CA GLY A 90 -12.39 6.14 16.75
C GLY A 90 -12.96 6.57 15.39
N SER A 91 -12.25 6.32 14.28
CA SER A 91 -12.71 6.67 12.94
C SER A 91 -13.88 5.80 12.48
N LYS A 92 -14.73 6.38 11.63
CA LYS A 92 -15.87 5.72 10.98
C LYS A 92 -15.52 5.12 9.63
N LYS A 93 -14.43 5.60 9.02
CA LYS A 93 -13.91 5.13 7.73
C LYS A 93 -12.44 4.75 7.88
N VAL A 94 -12.07 3.56 7.43
CA VAL A 94 -10.71 3.03 7.47
C VAL A 94 -10.25 2.68 6.06
N LEU A 95 -9.15 3.31 5.64
CA LEU A 95 -8.61 3.18 4.29
C LEU A 95 -7.20 2.61 4.33
N PHE A 96 -6.92 1.59 3.54
CA PHE A 96 -5.59 0.99 3.47
C PHE A 96 -4.90 1.38 2.16
N LEU A 97 -3.60 1.65 2.23
CA LEU A 97 -2.78 1.87 1.03
C LEU A 97 -1.39 1.27 1.16
N GLY A 98 -0.79 0.98 0.02
CA GLY A 98 0.59 0.53 -0.02
C GLY A 98 1.14 0.40 -1.43
N SER A 99 2.46 0.26 -1.55
CA SER A 99 3.12 -0.02 -2.81
C SER A 99 4.03 -1.23 -2.71
N SER A 100 4.09 -2.04 -3.78
CA SER A 100 4.93 -3.25 -3.82
C SER A 100 4.62 -4.17 -2.62
N ALA A 101 5.59 -4.46 -1.75
CA ALA A 101 5.38 -5.26 -0.55
C ALA A 101 4.47 -4.61 0.48
N GLY A 102 4.40 -3.28 0.51
CA GLY A 102 3.41 -2.56 1.31
C GLY A 102 2.00 -2.72 0.73
N GLY A 103 1.89 -2.79 -0.59
CA GLY A 103 0.61 -3.09 -1.26
C GLY A 103 0.13 -4.51 -0.96
N PHE A 104 1.06 -5.46 -0.89
CA PHE A 104 0.77 -6.81 -0.39
C PHE A 104 0.24 -6.76 1.06
N ALA A 105 0.96 -6.09 1.96
CA ALA A 105 0.57 -5.99 3.37
C ALA A 105 -0.80 -5.34 3.52
N ALA A 106 -1.05 -4.22 2.84
CA ALA A 106 -2.35 -3.56 2.82
C ALA A 106 -3.48 -4.52 2.39
N LEU A 107 -3.30 -5.26 1.30
CA LEU A 107 -4.30 -6.22 0.82
C LEU A 107 -4.54 -7.35 1.83
N MET A 108 -3.48 -7.98 2.32
CA MET A 108 -3.58 -9.12 3.23
C MET A 108 -4.16 -8.73 4.59
N PHE A 109 -3.72 -7.60 5.16
CA PHE A 109 -4.27 -7.09 6.42
C PHE A 109 -5.71 -6.60 6.25
N ALA A 110 -6.11 -6.08 5.09
CA ALA A 110 -7.51 -5.69 4.86
C ALA A 110 -8.49 -6.87 4.96
N GLY A 111 -8.02 -8.10 4.70
CA GLY A 111 -8.81 -9.30 4.93
C GLY A 111 -8.77 -9.85 6.36
N LEU A 112 -7.96 -9.27 7.25
CA LEU A 112 -7.84 -9.72 8.65
C LEU A 112 -8.31 -8.67 9.65
N VAL A 113 -8.19 -7.40 9.30
CA VAL A 113 -8.64 -6.26 10.11
C VAL A 113 -10.09 -5.96 9.75
N ARG A 114 -10.97 -5.95 10.75
CA ARG A 114 -12.40 -5.67 10.53
C ARG A 114 -12.62 -4.18 10.24
N GLY A 115 -13.61 -3.89 9.40
CA GLY A 115 -14.07 -2.52 9.15
C GLY A 115 -13.17 -1.71 8.21
N VAL A 116 -12.34 -2.36 7.39
CA VAL A 116 -11.63 -1.69 6.28
C VAL A 116 -12.63 -1.44 5.15
N ASP A 117 -12.70 -0.19 4.65
CA ASP A 117 -13.70 0.23 3.66
C ASP A 117 -13.18 0.17 2.21
N ASP A 118 -11.91 0.49 2.00
CA ASP A 118 -11.31 0.60 0.66
C ASP A 118 -9.78 0.43 0.73
N CYS A 119 -9.20 -0.13 -0.33
CA CYS A 119 -7.77 -0.33 -0.49
C CYS A 119 -7.26 0.34 -1.77
N LEU A 120 -6.18 1.13 -1.67
CA LEU A 120 -5.47 1.69 -2.83
C LEU A 120 -4.04 1.16 -2.91
N LEU A 121 -3.78 0.33 -3.92
CA LEU A 121 -2.56 -0.46 -4.02
C LEU A 121 -1.77 -0.08 -5.29
N PHE A 122 -0.49 0.28 -5.14
CA PHE A 122 0.37 0.68 -6.26
C PHE A 122 1.40 -0.41 -6.60
N GLY A 123 1.24 -1.08 -7.74
CA GLY A 123 2.08 -2.21 -8.16
C GLY A 123 2.25 -3.27 -7.06
N PRO A 124 1.16 -3.73 -6.41
CA PRO A 124 1.28 -4.67 -5.29
C PRO A 124 1.79 -6.03 -5.77
N GLN A 125 2.50 -6.74 -4.89
CA GLN A 125 2.43 -8.20 -4.95
C GLN A 125 1.10 -8.63 -4.31
N VAL A 126 0.44 -9.63 -4.89
CA VAL A 126 -0.77 -10.27 -4.33
C VAL A 126 -0.56 -11.76 -4.05
N PHE A 127 0.64 -12.25 -4.33
CA PHE A 127 1.12 -13.56 -3.92
C PHE A 127 2.64 -13.48 -3.70
N ILE A 128 3.11 -14.22 -2.71
CA ILE A 128 4.53 -14.43 -2.42
C ILE A 128 4.83 -15.91 -2.12
N ASP A 129 3.82 -16.79 -2.18
CA ASP A 129 4.00 -18.22 -1.97
C ASP A 129 4.88 -18.84 -3.07
N PRO A 130 5.77 -19.80 -2.75
CA PRO A 130 6.70 -20.36 -3.72
C PRO A 130 6.04 -20.99 -4.95
N LYS A 131 4.87 -21.63 -4.77
CA LYS A 131 4.17 -22.35 -5.84
C LYS A 131 3.67 -21.39 -6.91
N THR A 132 2.95 -20.34 -6.53
CA THR A 132 2.38 -19.35 -7.43
C THR A 132 3.47 -18.52 -8.09
N ARG A 133 4.51 -18.14 -7.32
CA ARG A 133 5.69 -17.46 -7.87
C ARG A 133 6.38 -18.26 -8.97
N ASN A 134 6.57 -19.57 -8.75
CA ASN A 134 7.17 -20.45 -9.76
C ASN A 134 6.26 -20.59 -10.99
N LEU A 135 4.95 -20.80 -10.77
CA LEU A 135 3.97 -20.93 -11.85
C LEU A 135 3.90 -19.69 -12.75
N LEU A 136 3.93 -18.50 -12.16
CA LEU A 136 3.76 -17.22 -12.86
C LEU A 136 5.09 -16.51 -13.16
N GLY A 137 6.21 -17.15 -12.85
CA GLY A 137 7.55 -16.66 -13.18
C GLY A 137 8.01 -15.41 -12.40
N ASP A 138 7.47 -15.15 -11.21
CA ASP A 138 7.95 -14.04 -10.36
C ASP A 138 9.27 -14.41 -9.66
N LYS A 139 10.37 -13.86 -10.18
CA LYS A 139 11.74 -14.09 -9.70
C LYS A 139 12.27 -12.97 -8.79
N ARG A 140 11.42 -12.02 -8.35
CA ARG A 140 11.88 -10.88 -7.54
C ARG A 140 12.28 -11.30 -6.12
N TRP A 141 13.43 -10.83 -5.63
CA TRP A 141 13.87 -11.00 -4.23
C TRP A 141 13.96 -12.45 -3.70
N PRO A 142 14.54 -13.41 -4.44
CA PRO A 142 14.49 -14.83 -4.06
C PRO A 142 15.09 -15.11 -2.68
N LYS A 143 16.15 -14.38 -2.29
CA LYS A 143 16.76 -14.53 -0.95
C LYS A 143 15.79 -14.16 0.18
N LEU A 144 14.99 -13.10 0.01
CA LEU A 144 14.05 -12.64 1.04
C LEU A 144 12.81 -13.52 1.07
N THR A 145 12.25 -13.85 -0.10
CA THR A 145 11.03 -14.69 -0.16
C THR A 145 11.29 -16.11 0.33
N ASN A 146 12.49 -16.66 0.07
CA ASN A 146 12.85 -18.00 0.55
C ASN A 146 13.15 -18.04 2.06
N ALA A 147 13.37 -16.88 2.69
CA ALA A 147 13.54 -16.79 4.14
C ALA A 147 12.20 -16.77 4.90
N ILE A 148 11.08 -16.58 4.20
CA ILE A 148 9.74 -16.62 4.80
C ILE A 148 9.35 -18.08 5.01
N THR A 149 9.17 -18.48 6.27
CA THR A 149 8.79 -19.84 6.66
C THR A 149 7.31 -19.99 6.98
N ALA A 150 6.52 -18.91 6.81
CA ALA A 150 5.08 -18.94 7.04
C ALA A 150 4.36 -19.83 6.01
N GLU A 151 3.22 -20.38 6.40
CA GLU A 151 2.37 -21.22 5.53
C GLU A 151 1.05 -20.54 5.14
N LYS A 152 0.70 -19.42 5.77
CA LYS A 152 -0.56 -18.69 5.59
C LYS A 152 -0.32 -17.22 5.29
N TYR A 153 -1.31 -16.61 4.68
CA TYR A 153 -1.34 -15.19 4.32
C TYR A 153 -0.24 -14.81 3.33
N MET A 154 0.14 -15.76 2.47
CA MET A 154 1.13 -15.56 1.42
C MET A 154 0.48 -15.26 0.07
N ASN A 155 -0.84 -15.41 -0.04
CA ASN A 155 -1.57 -15.27 -1.29
C ASN A 155 -2.94 -14.62 -1.04
N VAL A 156 -3.40 -13.76 -1.95
CA VAL A 156 -4.73 -13.11 -1.88
C VAL A 156 -5.87 -14.12 -1.69
N TRP A 157 -5.74 -15.34 -2.22
CA TRP A 157 -6.73 -16.40 -2.00
C TRP A 157 -6.89 -16.81 -0.52
N ASP A 158 -5.87 -16.57 0.32
CA ASP A 158 -5.92 -16.87 1.76
C ASP A 158 -6.88 -15.94 2.52
N VAL A 159 -7.28 -14.81 1.93
CA VAL A 159 -8.11 -13.78 2.58
C VAL A 159 -9.31 -13.35 1.73
N VAL A 160 -9.55 -14.00 0.59
CA VAL A 160 -10.52 -13.54 -0.42
C VAL A 160 -11.94 -13.38 0.12
N GLU A 161 -12.35 -14.22 1.06
CA GLU A 161 -13.70 -14.22 1.64
C GLU A 161 -13.95 -13.05 2.60
N THR A 162 -12.89 -12.41 3.08
CA THR A 162 -12.93 -11.36 4.10
C THR A 162 -12.40 -10.02 3.60
N LEU A 163 -12.03 -9.94 2.33
CA LEU A 163 -11.61 -8.70 1.70
C LEU A 163 -12.73 -7.64 1.70
N PRO A 164 -12.37 -6.35 1.75
CA PRO A 164 -13.35 -5.28 1.62
C PRO A 164 -13.98 -5.26 0.22
N GLU A 165 -15.17 -4.67 0.11
CA GLU A 165 -15.90 -4.58 -1.16
C GLU A 165 -15.15 -3.80 -2.26
N ARG A 166 -14.26 -2.88 -1.87
CA ARG A 166 -13.50 -2.02 -2.78
C ARG A 166 -12.01 -2.22 -2.63
N ILE A 167 -11.39 -2.61 -3.73
CA ILE A 167 -9.94 -2.79 -3.85
C ILE A 167 -9.51 -2.20 -5.18
N ARG A 168 -8.60 -1.24 -5.15
CA ARG A 168 -8.13 -0.50 -6.32
C ARG A 168 -6.66 -0.79 -6.52
N ILE A 169 -6.29 -1.29 -7.70
CA ILE A 169 -4.92 -1.60 -8.06
C ILE A 169 -4.48 -0.66 -9.17
N ILE A 170 -3.38 0.07 -8.96
CA ILE A 170 -2.72 0.86 -9.98
C ILE A 170 -1.43 0.15 -10.39
N ALA A 171 -1.38 -0.36 -11.63
CA ALA A 171 -0.22 -1.07 -12.16
C ALA A 171 0.47 -0.31 -13.31
N GLY A 172 1.80 -0.36 -13.37
CA GLY A 172 2.56 0.24 -14.46
C GLY A 172 2.65 -0.70 -15.66
N THR A 173 2.27 -0.26 -16.86
CA THR A 173 2.22 -1.14 -18.04
C THR A 173 3.59 -1.59 -18.56
N SER A 174 4.68 -1.00 -18.09
CA SER A 174 6.05 -1.41 -18.41
C SER A 174 6.64 -2.37 -17.36
N CYS A 175 5.85 -2.84 -16.39
CA CYS A 175 6.24 -3.86 -15.42
C CYS A 175 5.36 -5.10 -15.59
N ALA A 176 5.85 -6.08 -16.36
CA ALA A 176 5.10 -7.33 -16.60
C ALA A 176 4.72 -8.07 -15.31
N PRO A 177 5.59 -8.22 -14.28
CA PRO A 177 5.20 -8.84 -13.02
C PRO A 177 4.02 -8.13 -12.33
N ASP A 178 3.99 -6.80 -12.30
CA ASP A 178 2.90 -6.06 -11.64
C ASP A 178 1.57 -6.22 -12.39
N MET A 179 1.62 -6.28 -13.73
CA MET A 179 0.43 -6.61 -14.53
C MET A 179 -0.05 -8.02 -14.24
N THR A 180 0.85 -9.00 -14.11
CA THR A 180 0.50 -10.37 -13.71
C THR A 180 -0.18 -10.40 -12.34
N HIS A 181 0.32 -9.65 -11.36
CA HIS A 181 -0.33 -9.55 -10.05
C HIS A 181 -1.70 -8.87 -10.11
N ALA A 182 -1.86 -7.80 -10.88
CA ALA A 182 -3.15 -7.13 -11.04
C ALA A 182 -4.20 -8.05 -11.67
N LEU A 183 -3.81 -8.80 -12.71
CA LEU A 183 -4.69 -9.80 -13.35
C LEU A 183 -5.02 -10.95 -12.39
N TYR A 184 -4.03 -11.47 -11.67
CA TYR A 184 -4.23 -12.54 -10.70
C TYR A 184 -5.18 -12.13 -9.56
N ALA A 185 -5.05 -10.89 -9.07
CA ALA A 185 -5.97 -10.33 -8.07
C ALA A 185 -7.41 -10.28 -8.59
N GLY A 186 -7.61 -9.88 -9.85
CA GLY A 186 -8.92 -9.86 -10.50
C GLY A 186 -9.53 -11.24 -10.78
N MET A 187 -8.72 -12.31 -10.73
CA MET A 187 -9.25 -13.68 -10.72
C MET A 187 -9.76 -14.09 -9.33
N ALA A 188 -9.20 -13.52 -8.26
CA ALA A 188 -9.54 -13.85 -6.89
C ALA A 188 -10.74 -13.05 -6.37
N ALA A 189 -10.70 -11.73 -6.54
CA ALA A 189 -11.70 -10.83 -6.00
C ALA A 189 -12.13 -9.81 -7.05
N LYS A 190 -13.26 -9.14 -6.79
CA LYS A 190 -13.64 -7.95 -7.55
C LYS A 190 -12.67 -6.82 -7.22
N VAL A 191 -11.77 -6.51 -8.13
CA VAL A 191 -10.80 -5.42 -7.99
C VAL A 191 -10.90 -4.44 -9.16
N ASP A 192 -10.77 -3.15 -8.87
CA ASP A 192 -10.72 -2.09 -9.86
C ASP A 192 -9.27 -1.90 -10.30
N VAL A 193 -8.92 -2.43 -11.47
CA VAL A 193 -7.55 -2.31 -12.03
C VAL A 193 -7.45 -1.06 -12.90
N HIS A 194 -6.61 -0.12 -12.47
CA HIS A 194 -6.19 1.03 -13.24
C HIS A 194 -4.74 0.83 -13.72
N VAL A 195 -4.45 1.32 -14.93
CA VAL A 195 -3.12 1.19 -15.53
C VAL A 195 -2.47 2.56 -15.71
N LEU A 196 -1.20 2.66 -15.32
CA LEU A 196 -0.36 3.81 -15.63
C LEU A 196 0.52 3.47 -16.84
N THR A 197 0.12 3.98 -18.00
CA THR A 197 0.78 3.67 -19.28
C THR A 197 2.25 4.12 -19.30
N ARG A 198 3.15 3.21 -19.70
CA ARG A 198 4.61 3.40 -19.75
C ARG A 198 5.28 3.55 -18.38
N ALA A 199 4.59 3.29 -17.27
CA ALA A 199 5.19 3.29 -15.95
C ALA A 199 5.77 1.91 -15.58
N GLY A 200 6.84 1.92 -14.78
CA GLY A 200 7.46 0.73 -14.23
C GLY A 200 6.88 0.33 -12.87
N HIS A 201 7.70 -0.30 -12.03
CA HIS A 201 7.28 -0.92 -10.76
C HIS A 201 6.82 0.05 -9.66
N ASN A 202 7.08 1.36 -9.78
CA ASN A 202 6.65 2.34 -8.77
C ASN A 202 5.68 3.39 -9.36
N PRO A 203 4.40 3.02 -9.61
CA PRO A 203 3.40 3.94 -10.12
C PRO A 203 3.19 5.16 -9.22
N ALA A 204 3.21 4.98 -7.89
CA ALA A 204 3.06 6.08 -6.93
C ALA A 204 4.12 7.17 -7.13
N LYS A 205 5.40 6.79 -7.25
CA LYS A 205 6.50 7.72 -7.52
C LYS A 205 6.34 8.41 -8.87
N GLU A 206 5.89 7.70 -9.90
CA GLU A 206 5.67 8.28 -11.23
C GLU A 206 4.49 9.28 -11.23
N MET A 207 3.39 8.95 -10.56
CA MET A 207 2.25 9.84 -10.34
C MET A 207 2.63 11.08 -9.52
N ARG A 208 3.43 10.90 -8.46
CA ARG A 208 3.94 12.02 -7.64
C ARG A 208 4.80 12.94 -8.48
N SER A 209 5.73 12.36 -9.23
CA SER A 209 6.56 13.12 -10.16
C SER A 209 5.68 13.87 -11.15
N GLY A 210 4.60 13.24 -11.62
CA GLY A 210 3.57 13.78 -12.49
C GLY A 210 2.71 14.91 -11.94
N GLY A 211 2.73 15.14 -10.63
CA GLY A 211 1.82 16.10 -9.98
C GLY A 211 0.38 15.61 -9.82
N ILE A 212 0.07 14.33 -10.12
CA ILE A 212 -1.30 13.81 -10.07
C ILE A 212 -1.60 12.94 -8.84
N LEU A 213 -0.57 12.55 -8.08
CA LEU A 213 -0.76 11.64 -6.93
C LEU A 213 -1.68 12.25 -5.85
N GLY A 214 -1.60 13.57 -5.61
CA GLY A 214 -2.44 14.24 -4.63
C GLY A 214 -3.93 14.09 -4.95
N ASP A 215 -4.31 14.34 -6.21
CA ASP A 215 -5.69 14.19 -6.67
C ASP A 215 -6.19 12.75 -6.55
N VAL A 216 -5.36 11.77 -6.91
CA VAL A 216 -5.69 10.33 -6.79
C VAL A 216 -5.93 9.95 -5.32
N LEU A 217 -5.11 10.46 -4.40
CA LEU A 217 -5.26 10.20 -2.98
C LEU A 217 -6.48 10.91 -2.38
N ALA A 218 -6.84 12.10 -2.88
CA ALA A 218 -8.07 12.79 -2.50
C ALA A 218 -9.32 12.02 -2.98
N GLU A 219 -9.34 11.58 -4.25
CA GLU A 219 -10.41 10.73 -4.79
C GLU A 219 -10.58 9.45 -3.97
N PHE A 220 -9.47 8.81 -3.60
CA PHE A 220 -9.48 7.63 -2.73
C PHE A 220 -10.03 7.94 -1.33
N ARG A 221 -9.56 9.02 -0.70
CA ARG A 221 -10.10 9.49 0.60
C ARG A 221 -11.60 9.68 0.54
N ASP A 222 -12.11 10.27 -0.53
CA ASP A 222 -13.51 10.62 -0.70
C ASP A 222 -14.36 9.42 -1.15
N GLY A 223 -13.73 8.31 -1.55
CA GLY A 223 -14.41 7.12 -2.05
C GLY A 223 -14.93 7.28 -3.49
N GLU A 224 -14.43 8.27 -4.22
CA GLU A 224 -14.79 8.57 -5.60
C GLU A 224 -14.14 7.58 -6.57
N THR A 225 -14.71 7.39 -7.76
CA THR A 225 -14.02 6.66 -8.84
C THR A 225 -12.75 7.41 -9.25
N LEU A 226 -11.64 6.69 -9.41
CA LEU A 226 -10.40 7.32 -9.87
C LEU A 226 -10.57 7.80 -11.31
N ARG A 227 -10.37 9.10 -11.53
CA ARG A 227 -10.57 9.70 -12.85
C ARG A 227 -9.49 9.27 -13.83
N ASP A 228 -9.89 9.03 -15.07
CA ASP A 228 -8.95 8.91 -16.18
C ASP A 228 -8.17 10.22 -16.35
N ARG A 229 -6.88 10.08 -16.60
CA ARG A 229 -5.96 11.19 -16.78
C ARG A 229 -5.13 10.95 -18.02
N GLU A 230 -4.85 12.01 -18.77
CA GLU A 230 -3.89 11.94 -19.86
C GLU A 230 -2.53 11.44 -19.35
N ASN A 231 -1.80 10.74 -20.23
CA ASN A 231 -0.54 10.11 -19.87
C ASN A 231 0.43 11.14 -19.26
N VAL A 232 0.74 10.95 -17.97
CA VAL A 232 1.60 11.83 -17.16
C VAL A 232 2.95 12.13 -17.82
N ARG A 233 3.56 11.13 -18.47
CA ARG A 233 4.84 11.31 -19.18
C ARG A 233 4.67 12.17 -20.42
N ILE A 234 3.54 12.07 -21.12
CA ILE A 234 3.21 12.92 -22.26
C ILE A 234 2.98 14.36 -21.78
N ALA A 235 2.15 14.55 -20.75
CA ALA A 235 1.87 15.87 -20.18
C ALA A 235 3.14 16.60 -19.75
N LYS A 236 4.10 15.91 -19.11
CA LYS A 236 5.41 16.48 -18.76
C LYS A 236 6.26 16.87 -19.96
N ARG A 237 6.34 16.01 -20.98
CA ARG A 237 7.08 16.33 -22.22
C ARG A 237 6.48 17.55 -22.90
N MET A 238 5.15 17.62 -22.98
CA MET A 238 4.44 18.78 -23.52
C MET A 238 4.70 20.04 -22.70
N ALA A 239 4.68 19.96 -21.37
CA ALA A 239 4.99 21.09 -20.49
C ALA A 239 6.45 21.56 -20.61
N ALA A 240 7.41 20.65 -20.81
CA ALA A 240 8.80 21.00 -21.08
C ALA A 240 8.98 21.65 -22.46
N LEU A 241 8.29 21.14 -23.49
CA LEU A 241 8.29 21.72 -24.83
C LEU A 241 7.65 23.11 -24.87
N LYS A 242 6.63 23.38 -24.05
CA LYS A 242 6.01 24.71 -23.89
C LYS A 242 6.91 25.73 -23.17
N LYS A 243 8.05 25.30 -22.62
CA LYS A 243 9.05 26.16 -21.94
C LYS A 243 10.29 26.44 -22.81
N LEU A 244 10.35 25.86 -24.01
CA LEU A 244 11.31 26.18 -25.06
C LEU A 244 10.73 27.26 -25.97
#